data_AF-A0A952YU22-F1
#
_entry.id   AF-A0A952YU22-F1
#
_cell.length_a   1.000
_cell.length_b   1.000
_cell.length_c   1.000
_cell.angle_alpha   90.00
_cell.angle_beta   90.00
_cell.angle_gamma   90.00
#
_symmetry.space_group_name_H-M   'P 1'
#
loop_
_entity.id
_entity.type
_entity.pdbx_description
1 polymer ?
#
loop_
_entity_poly.entity_id
_entity_poly.type
_entity_poly.pdbx_seq_one_letter_code
_entity_poly.pdbx_strand_id
1 'polypeptide(L)'
;MQRRGFLIGCAAAAAAADGAALMQAAEAATAGATPHAYPRAQLVGTDGRALRAADVPVRRNLLFHYPYVGTPAFLLNLGRPTRRDVALSTSRRERYTWEGGVGPQRSIVAFSAICAHRMAYPTREISFISYRDETSPVSGRGQVIHCCSEHSQYDPADGARVLAGPATQPLAAILLEHDPASDALFAVGTLGGELFDAFFGSFAMKLSLEYGSRAREPAGATTVVQPIETYCRQLMRCA
;
A
#
# COMPACT_ATOMS: atom_id res chain seq x y z
N MET A 1 -27.38 55.48 43.81
CA MET A 1 -26.27 55.16 42.87
C MET A 1 -25.41 54.08 43.53
N GLN A 2 -25.74 52.80 43.34
CA GLN A 2 -25.15 51.90 42.35
C GLN A 2 -23.60 51.80 42.40
N ARG A 3 -23.11 50.67 42.96
CA ARG A 3 -22.24 49.67 42.29
C ARG A 3 -21.65 48.71 43.34
N ARG A 4 -22.48 47.82 43.87
CA ARG A 4 -22.06 46.59 44.56
C ARG A 4 -23.03 45.49 44.15
N GLY A 5 -22.51 44.45 43.51
CA GLY A 5 -23.26 43.26 43.12
C GLY A 5 -23.24 43.01 41.61
N PHE A 6 -22.20 42.31 41.13
CA PHE A 6 -22.36 41.39 40.00
C PHE A 6 -21.19 40.40 39.92
N LEU A 7 -21.05 39.56 40.94
CA LEU A 7 -20.44 38.24 40.80
C LEU A 7 -21.25 37.30 41.70
N ILE A 8 -21.41 36.07 41.22
CA ILE A 8 -22.14 34.93 41.81
C ILE A 8 -23.55 34.76 41.24
N GLY A 9 -23.64 33.95 40.18
CA GLY A 9 -24.91 33.50 39.60
C GLY A 9 -24.74 32.67 38.33
N CYS A 10 -24.52 31.36 38.51
CA CYS A 10 -24.97 30.26 37.67
C CYS A 10 -24.57 30.19 36.17
N ALA A 11 -23.68 29.26 35.84
CA ALA A 11 -24.01 28.11 34.98
C ALA A 11 -22.81 27.16 34.91
N ALA A 12 -22.75 26.20 35.84
CA ALA A 12 -22.12 24.92 35.54
C ALA A 12 -23.00 24.28 34.45
N ALA A 13 -22.70 24.55 33.18
CA ALA A 13 -23.21 23.77 32.07
C ALA A 13 -22.51 22.41 32.14
N ALA A 14 -23.09 21.51 32.92
CA ALA A 14 -22.86 20.08 32.75
C ALA A 14 -23.28 19.76 31.32
N ALA A 15 -22.31 19.72 30.40
CA ALA A 15 -22.48 19.00 29.16
C ALA A 15 -22.64 17.53 29.57
N ALA A 16 -23.88 17.10 29.79
CA ALA A 16 -24.26 15.72 29.57
C ALA A 16 -24.09 15.48 28.07
N ALA A 17 -22.83 15.35 27.65
CA ALA A 17 -22.51 14.79 26.37
C ALA A 17 -23.12 13.39 26.41
N ASP A 18 -24.10 13.18 25.53
CA ASP A 18 -24.75 11.89 25.35
C ASP A 18 -23.64 10.84 25.29
N GLY A 19 -23.64 9.92 26.26
CA GLY A 19 -22.62 8.88 26.34
C GLY A 19 -22.54 8.11 25.02
N ALA A 20 -23.64 8.03 24.28
CA ALA A 20 -23.68 7.47 22.94
C ALA A 20 -22.94 8.31 21.89
N ALA A 21 -22.98 9.65 21.96
CA ALA A 21 -22.26 10.53 21.04
C ALA A 21 -20.75 10.57 21.34
N LEU A 22 -20.38 10.52 22.63
CA LEU A 22 -18.98 10.36 23.05
C LEU A 22 -18.42 8.98 22.69
N MET A 23 -19.24 7.93 22.84
CA MET A 23 -18.87 6.57 22.48
C MET A 23 -18.82 6.38 20.96
N GLN A 24 -19.74 6.96 20.18
CA GLN A 24 -19.66 6.99 18.71
C GLN A 24 -18.49 7.81 18.20
N ALA A 25 -18.18 8.95 18.83
CA ALA A 25 -16.98 9.72 18.49
C ALA A 25 -15.69 8.97 18.86
N ALA A 26 -15.70 8.21 19.96
CA ALA A 26 -14.60 7.34 20.34
C ALA A 26 -14.45 6.14 19.40
N GLU A 27 -15.56 5.50 19.01
CA GLU A 27 -15.63 4.41 18.02
C GLU A 27 -15.21 4.87 16.62
N ALA A 28 -15.60 6.07 16.20
CA ALA A 28 -15.13 6.69 14.97
C ALA A 28 -13.63 7.07 15.05
N ALA A 29 -13.13 7.44 16.24
CA ALA A 29 -11.70 7.69 16.47
C ALA A 29 -10.86 6.41 16.65
N THR A 30 -11.51 5.26 16.88
CA THR A 30 -10.92 3.91 16.80
C THR A 30 -11.26 3.17 15.52
N ALA A 31 -12.05 3.74 14.61
CA ALA A 31 -12.35 3.17 13.31
C ALA A 31 -11.03 3.06 12.53
N GLY A 32 -10.54 1.83 12.46
CA GLY A 32 -9.32 1.52 11.77
C GLY A 32 -9.51 1.52 10.27
N ALA A 33 -8.42 1.60 9.51
CA ALA A 33 -8.50 1.29 8.09
C ALA A 33 -8.85 -0.20 7.97
N THR A 34 -10.00 -0.50 7.38
CA THR A 34 -10.46 -1.87 7.16
C THR A 34 -9.99 -2.37 5.80
N PRO A 35 -9.85 -3.70 5.63
CA PRO A 35 -9.63 -4.29 4.31
C PRO A 35 -10.69 -3.83 3.30
N HIS A 36 -10.26 -3.30 2.16
CA HIS A 36 -11.13 -3.03 1.03
C HIS A 36 -11.10 -4.23 0.11
N ALA A 37 -12.21 -4.97 0.04
CA ALA A 37 -12.35 -6.11 -0.86
C ALA A 37 -12.49 -5.64 -2.30
N TYR A 38 -11.73 -6.26 -3.20
CA TYR A 38 -11.81 -6.06 -4.64
C TYR A 38 -12.07 -7.41 -5.32
N PRO A 39 -12.49 -7.44 -6.61
CA PRO A 39 -12.59 -8.68 -7.34
C PRO A 39 -11.31 -9.51 -7.23
N ARG A 40 -11.48 -10.79 -6.92
CA ARG A 40 -10.37 -11.73 -6.74
C ARG A 40 -9.70 -12.00 -8.09
N ALA A 41 -8.39 -11.81 -8.14
CA ALA A 41 -7.57 -12.05 -9.32
C ALA A 41 -6.49 -13.09 -9.01
N GLN A 42 -6.43 -14.17 -9.79
CA GLN A 42 -5.33 -15.13 -9.71
C GLN A 42 -4.06 -14.52 -10.31
N LEU A 43 -2.95 -14.63 -9.58
CA LEU A 43 -1.64 -14.24 -10.09
C LEU A 43 -1.16 -15.32 -11.06
N VAL A 44 -0.86 -14.93 -12.29
CA VAL A 44 -0.36 -15.83 -13.34
C VAL A 44 0.98 -15.33 -13.87
N GLY A 45 1.84 -16.24 -14.32
CA GLY A 45 3.07 -15.89 -15.03
C GLY A 45 2.79 -15.33 -16.43
N THR A 46 3.82 -14.88 -17.12
CA THR A 46 3.74 -14.40 -18.52
C THR A 46 3.32 -15.48 -19.51
N ASP A 47 3.42 -16.75 -19.14
CA ASP A 47 2.94 -17.90 -19.90
C ASP A 47 1.48 -18.26 -19.62
N GLY A 48 0.79 -17.47 -18.79
CA GLY A 48 -0.61 -17.66 -18.42
C GLY A 48 -0.85 -18.77 -17.38
N ARG A 49 0.19 -19.46 -16.90
CA ARG A 49 0.04 -20.47 -15.85
C ARG A 49 -0.07 -19.81 -14.48
N ALA A 50 -0.81 -20.44 -13.56
CA ALA A 50 -0.89 -19.99 -12.18
C ALA A 50 0.51 -19.83 -11.57
N LEU A 51 0.80 -18.65 -11.01
CA LEU A 51 2.03 -18.40 -10.30
C LEU A 51 1.94 -19.07 -8.93
N ARG A 52 2.77 -20.09 -8.74
CA ARG A 52 2.87 -20.80 -7.47
C ARG A 52 3.72 -20.03 -6.47
N ALA A 53 3.39 -20.09 -5.19
CA ALA A 53 4.14 -19.43 -4.12
C ALA A 53 5.61 -19.90 -4.08
N ALA A 54 5.85 -21.20 -4.30
CA ALA A 54 7.20 -21.76 -4.36
C ALA A 54 8.04 -21.23 -5.53
N ASP A 55 7.40 -20.74 -6.59
CA ASP A 55 8.08 -20.25 -7.80
C ASP A 55 8.37 -18.75 -7.76
N VAL A 56 7.92 -18.02 -6.72
CA VAL A 56 8.17 -16.58 -6.60
C VAL A 56 9.65 -16.35 -6.28
N PRO A 57 10.46 -15.77 -7.19
CA PRO A 57 11.88 -15.57 -6.97
C PRO A 57 12.17 -14.66 -5.79
N VAL A 58 13.12 -15.09 -4.96
CA VAL A 58 13.57 -14.38 -3.77
C VAL A 58 14.27 -13.07 -4.17
N ARG A 59 13.92 -11.97 -3.49
CA ARG A 59 14.54 -10.63 -3.56
C ARG A 59 14.57 -10.05 -4.98
N ARG A 60 13.54 -10.35 -5.77
CA ARG A 60 13.33 -9.80 -7.12
C ARG A 60 12.14 -8.85 -7.17
N ASN A 61 12.26 -7.81 -7.99
CA ASN A 61 11.14 -6.91 -8.30
C ASN A 61 10.23 -7.59 -9.32
N LEU A 62 9.06 -8.04 -8.88
CA LEU A 62 7.97 -8.42 -9.80
C LEU A 62 6.90 -7.33 -9.77
N LEU A 63 6.21 -7.19 -10.90
CA LEU A 63 5.17 -6.21 -11.14
C LEU A 63 3.92 -6.90 -11.69
N PHE A 64 2.76 -6.46 -11.21
CA PHE A 64 1.45 -6.78 -11.76
C PHE A 64 0.52 -5.58 -11.60
N HIS A 65 -0.72 -5.68 -12.09
CA HIS A 65 -1.71 -4.60 -11.98
C HIS A 65 -2.92 -5.05 -11.16
N TYR A 66 -3.24 -4.29 -10.12
CA TYR A 66 -4.34 -4.53 -9.18
C TYR A 66 -4.58 -3.29 -8.30
N PRO A 67 -5.83 -2.99 -7.89
CA PRO A 67 -7.08 -3.65 -8.25
C PRO A 67 -7.63 -3.22 -9.60
N TYR A 68 -7.01 -2.24 -10.25
CA TYR A 68 -7.38 -1.76 -11.57
C TYR A 68 -6.31 -2.08 -12.60
N VAL A 69 -6.70 -2.10 -13.88
CA VAL A 69 -5.78 -2.30 -15.01
C VAL A 69 -4.65 -1.26 -15.01
N GLY A 70 -4.93 -0.03 -14.60
CA GLY A 70 -3.96 1.07 -14.59
C GLY A 70 -3.17 1.26 -13.30
N THR A 71 -3.35 0.43 -12.27
CA THR A 71 -2.68 0.61 -10.96
C THR A 71 -1.61 -0.47 -10.74
N PRO A 72 -0.32 -0.12 -10.84
CA PRO A 72 0.76 -1.09 -10.67
C PRO A 72 0.95 -1.48 -9.20
N ALA A 73 1.34 -2.73 -8.97
CA ALA A 73 1.67 -3.30 -7.68
C ALA A 73 2.96 -4.14 -7.75
N PHE A 74 3.74 -4.11 -6.66
CA PHE A 74 4.88 -5.00 -6.50
C PHE A 74 4.45 -6.34 -5.91
N LEU A 75 5.04 -7.43 -6.39
CA LEU A 75 5.06 -8.73 -5.70
C LEU A 75 6.52 -9.04 -5.35
N LEU A 76 6.78 -9.34 -4.07
CA LEU A 76 8.12 -9.59 -3.56
C LEU A 76 8.12 -10.87 -2.71
N ASN A 77 9.10 -11.75 -2.92
CA ASN A 77 9.46 -12.76 -1.94
C ASN A 77 10.71 -12.29 -1.19
N LEU A 78 10.58 -11.96 0.09
CA LEU A 78 11.69 -11.39 0.88
C LEU A 78 12.77 -12.42 1.25
N GLY A 79 12.51 -13.71 1.03
CA GLY A 79 13.42 -14.80 1.42
C GLY A 79 13.53 -15.04 2.93
N ARG A 80 12.74 -14.31 3.73
CA ARG A 80 12.63 -14.44 5.17
C ARG A 80 11.21 -14.10 5.61
N PRO A 81 10.74 -14.66 6.74
CA PRO A 81 9.42 -14.31 7.27
C PRO A 81 9.35 -12.82 7.61
N THR A 82 8.19 -12.26 7.32
CA THR A 82 7.81 -10.89 7.71
C THR A 82 7.47 -10.81 9.19
N ARG A 83 7.43 -9.58 9.75
CA ARG A 83 6.74 -9.36 11.02
C ARG A 83 5.24 -9.61 10.85
N ARG A 84 4.61 -10.03 11.94
CA ARG A 84 3.17 -10.26 12.02
C ARG A 84 2.52 -9.21 12.89
N ASP A 85 1.23 -9.01 12.65
CA ASP A 85 0.36 -8.17 13.45
C ASP A 85 0.93 -6.76 13.64
N VAL A 86 1.46 -6.19 12.54
CA VAL A 86 2.17 -4.92 12.54
C VAL A 86 1.16 -3.78 12.62
N ALA A 87 1.17 -3.04 13.72
CA ALA A 87 0.35 -1.84 13.88
C ALA A 87 0.88 -0.69 13.00
N LEU A 88 0.02 -0.17 12.14
CA LEU A 88 0.29 0.89 11.18
C LEU A 88 -0.82 1.94 11.21
N SER A 89 -0.55 3.09 10.58
CA SER A 89 -1.51 4.18 10.45
C SER A 89 -1.45 4.80 9.05
N THR A 90 -2.60 5.17 8.50
CA THR A 90 -2.69 5.97 7.27
C THR A 90 -2.33 7.44 7.53
N SER A 91 -2.19 8.26 6.49
CA SER A 91 -1.97 9.71 6.63
C SER A 91 -3.15 10.42 7.30
N ARG A 92 -4.34 9.81 7.24
CA ARG A 92 -5.56 10.26 7.94
C ARG A 92 -5.63 9.77 9.38
N ARG A 93 -4.57 9.11 9.88
CA ARG A 93 -4.46 8.55 11.23
C ARG A 93 -5.41 7.40 11.53
N GLU A 94 -5.96 6.76 10.48
CA GLU A 94 -6.72 5.52 10.63
C GLU A 94 -5.73 4.40 10.97
N ARG A 95 -5.93 3.74 12.10
CA ARG A 95 -5.06 2.66 12.59
C ARG A 95 -5.43 1.34 11.94
N TYR A 96 -4.47 0.47 11.65
CA TYR A 96 -4.76 -0.87 11.14
C TYR A 96 -3.64 -1.84 11.48
N THR A 97 -3.95 -3.13 11.39
CA THR A 97 -2.99 -4.21 11.63
C THR A 97 -2.70 -4.90 10.31
N TRP A 98 -1.44 -4.97 9.92
CA TRP A 98 -1.00 -5.77 8.79
C TRP A 98 -0.52 -7.15 9.26
N GLU A 99 -1.18 -8.20 8.77
CA GLU A 99 -1.03 -9.59 9.22
C GLU A 99 0.32 -10.24 8.85
N GLY A 100 1.06 -9.62 7.93
CA GLY A 100 2.30 -10.17 7.38
C GLY A 100 2.14 -10.79 5.99
N GLY A 101 3.25 -11.29 5.47
CA GLY A 101 3.34 -11.96 4.17
C GLY A 101 2.70 -13.35 4.15
N VAL A 102 2.35 -13.82 2.96
CA VAL A 102 1.71 -15.11 2.70
C VAL A 102 2.72 -16.17 2.24
N GLY A 103 2.21 -17.34 1.87
CA GLY A 103 3.01 -18.50 1.49
C GLY A 103 3.53 -19.28 2.69
N PRO A 104 4.09 -20.48 2.48
CA PRO A 104 4.54 -21.36 3.56
C PRO A 104 5.62 -20.72 4.45
N GLN A 105 6.42 -19.81 3.89
CA GLN A 105 7.50 -19.11 4.61
C GLN A 105 7.09 -17.73 5.14
N ARG A 106 5.84 -17.28 4.92
CA ARG A 106 5.35 -15.94 5.30
C ARG A 106 6.23 -14.80 4.78
N SER A 107 6.85 -15.01 3.63
CA SER A 107 7.86 -14.14 3.02
C SER A 107 7.35 -13.42 1.77
N ILE A 108 6.17 -13.78 1.26
CA ILE A 108 5.60 -13.22 0.03
C ILE A 108 4.69 -12.06 0.39
N VAL A 109 4.98 -10.87 -0.14
CA VAL A 109 4.24 -9.63 0.13
C VAL A 109 3.91 -8.93 -1.18
N ALA A 110 2.82 -8.16 -1.15
CA ALA A 110 2.51 -7.25 -2.25
C ALA A 110 2.04 -5.89 -1.73
N PHE A 111 2.43 -4.84 -2.46
CA PHE A 111 2.12 -3.46 -2.13
C PHE A 111 1.85 -2.69 -3.41
N SER A 112 1.01 -1.65 -3.34
CA SER A 112 0.88 -0.68 -4.41
C SER A 112 2.26 -0.15 -4.79
N ALA A 113 2.56 -0.13 -6.09
CA ALA A 113 3.79 0.42 -6.63
C ALA A 113 3.70 1.95 -6.83
N ILE A 114 2.64 2.58 -6.32
CA ILE A 114 2.43 4.03 -6.33
C ILE A 114 2.98 4.59 -5.03
N CYS A 115 4.02 5.42 -5.10
CA CYS A 115 4.64 6.03 -3.93
C CYS A 115 3.62 6.82 -3.10
N ALA A 116 3.61 6.60 -1.78
CA ALA A 116 2.69 7.25 -0.87
C ALA A 116 2.90 8.76 -0.66
N HIS A 117 3.93 9.36 -1.27
CA HIS A 117 4.20 10.80 -1.21
C HIS A 117 3.59 11.57 -2.39
N ARG A 118 4.22 11.51 -3.57
CA ARG A 118 3.78 12.21 -4.80
C ARG A 118 3.39 11.24 -5.91
N MET A 119 3.05 10.01 -5.53
CA MET A 119 2.52 9.00 -6.45
C MET A 119 3.43 8.68 -7.63
N ALA A 120 4.75 8.86 -7.50
CA ALA A 120 5.71 8.30 -8.45
C ALA A 120 5.49 6.78 -8.56
N TYR A 121 5.49 6.27 -9.80
CA TYR A 121 5.08 4.89 -10.11
C TYR A 121 5.86 4.36 -11.32
N PRO A 122 5.95 3.02 -11.49
CA PRO A 122 6.54 2.41 -12.68
C PRO A 122 5.75 2.75 -13.95
N THR A 123 6.42 3.17 -15.02
CA THR A 123 5.87 3.23 -16.39
C THR A 123 6.72 2.42 -17.35
N ARG A 124 6.28 2.28 -18.60
CA ARG A 124 7.01 1.51 -19.62
C ARG A 124 8.44 2.00 -19.85
N GLU A 125 8.66 3.30 -19.70
CA GLU A 125 9.95 3.94 -19.92
C GLU A 125 10.82 3.83 -18.67
N ILE A 126 10.26 4.11 -17.49
CA ILE A 126 11.06 4.34 -16.31
C ILE A 126 10.29 4.04 -15.04
N SER A 127 11.00 3.53 -14.03
CA SER A 127 10.52 3.52 -12.66
C SER A 127 11.47 4.22 -11.71
N PHE A 128 10.94 5.18 -10.96
CA PHE A 128 11.64 5.82 -9.84
C PHE A 128 11.48 5.06 -8.52
N ILE A 129 10.52 4.15 -8.43
CA ILE A 129 10.23 3.39 -7.22
C ILE A 129 10.42 1.89 -7.50
N SER A 130 11.20 1.21 -6.66
CA SER A 130 11.32 -0.25 -6.70
C SER A 130 11.99 -0.77 -5.44
N TYR A 131 11.92 -2.07 -5.23
CA TYR A 131 12.69 -2.78 -4.22
C TYR A 131 14.20 -2.70 -4.51
N ARG A 132 15.00 -2.57 -3.45
CA ARG A 132 16.46 -2.49 -3.44
C ARG A 132 16.95 -3.58 -2.49
N ASP A 133 17.58 -4.63 -3.01
CA ASP A 133 18.14 -5.70 -2.17
C ASP A 133 19.37 -5.21 -1.40
N GLU A 134 20.28 -4.55 -2.12
CA GLU A 134 21.54 -4.03 -1.59
C GLU A 134 21.38 -2.65 -0.96
N THR A 135 22.29 -2.34 -0.03
CA THR A 135 22.47 -0.98 0.48
C THR A 135 22.99 -0.05 -0.61
N SER A 136 22.75 1.24 -0.45
CA SER A 136 23.41 2.28 -1.24
C SER A 136 23.92 3.40 -0.33
N PRO A 137 24.88 4.24 -0.78
CA PRO A 137 25.33 5.40 -0.01
C PRO A 137 24.18 6.32 0.41
N VAL A 138 23.15 6.47 -0.44
CA VAL A 138 21.97 7.32 -0.20
C VAL A 138 21.02 6.72 0.83
N SER A 139 20.74 5.42 0.74
CA SER A 139 19.74 4.78 1.60
C SER A 139 20.34 4.29 2.92
N GLY A 140 21.60 3.86 2.91
CA GLY A 140 22.22 3.12 4.00
C GLY A 140 21.56 1.77 4.32
N ARG A 141 20.44 1.43 3.64
CA ARG A 141 19.62 0.25 3.90
C ARG A 141 19.45 -0.55 2.62
N GLY A 142 19.55 -1.87 2.77
CA GLY A 142 19.12 -2.84 1.77
C GLY A 142 17.77 -3.43 2.15
N GLN A 143 17.20 -4.20 1.25
CA GLN A 143 15.90 -4.87 1.36
C GLN A 143 14.75 -3.90 1.64
N VAL A 144 14.76 -2.72 1.02
CA VAL A 144 13.73 -1.67 1.16
C VAL A 144 13.08 -1.37 -0.19
N ILE A 145 11.85 -0.88 -0.19
CA ILE A 145 11.27 -0.21 -1.37
C ILE A 145 11.70 1.25 -1.31
N HIS A 146 12.40 1.74 -2.34
CA HIS A 146 12.92 3.10 -2.37
C HIS A 146 12.36 3.85 -3.59
N CYS A 147 11.73 4.99 -3.34
CA CYS A 147 11.32 5.96 -4.35
C CYS A 147 12.38 7.05 -4.49
N CYS A 148 13.09 7.06 -5.63
CA CYS A 148 14.12 8.04 -5.95
C CYS A 148 13.58 9.36 -6.50
N SER A 149 12.26 9.55 -6.58
CA SER A 149 11.70 10.86 -6.90
C SER A 149 11.97 11.85 -5.78
N GLU A 150 11.78 11.44 -4.52
CA GLU A 150 11.97 12.29 -3.33
C GLU A 150 12.44 11.49 -2.10
N HIS A 151 13.16 10.38 -2.33
CA HIS A 151 13.84 9.58 -1.31
C HIS A 151 12.97 8.96 -0.19
N SER A 152 11.68 8.71 -0.46
CA SER A 152 10.85 7.91 0.45
C SER A 152 11.30 6.45 0.45
N GLN A 153 11.50 5.87 1.63
CA GLN A 153 11.93 4.49 1.82
C GLN A 153 10.92 3.74 2.70
N TYR A 154 10.61 2.50 2.33
CA TYR A 154 9.62 1.67 2.99
C TYR A 154 10.19 0.29 3.34
N ASP A 155 9.82 -0.25 4.50
CA ASP A 155 10.20 -1.60 4.93
C ASP A 155 9.14 -2.64 4.50
N PRO A 156 9.38 -3.43 3.44
CA PRO A 156 8.42 -4.44 3.01
C PRO A 156 8.25 -5.59 4.02
N ALA A 157 9.18 -5.78 4.96
CA ALA A 157 9.07 -6.80 6.01
C ALA A 157 8.19 -6.34 7.20
N ASP A 158 7.84 -5.05 7.24
CA ASP A 158 7.08 -4.39 8.30
C ASP A 158 5.86 -3.63 7.73
N GLY A 159 5.19 -4.23 6.75
CA GLY A 159 3.96 -3.70 6.14
C GLY A 159 4.16 -2.41 5.35
N ALA A 160 5.32 -2.28 4.70
CA ALA A 160 5.75 -1.08 3.97
C ALA A 160 5.76 0.19 4.83
N ARG A 161 6.05 0.07 6.13
CA ARG A 161 6.26 1.20 7.03
C ARG A 161 7.28 2.18 6.44
N VAL A 162 6.99 3.48 6.54
CA VAL A 162 7.93 4.53 6.15
C VAL A 162 9.15 4.50 7.09
N LEU A 163 10.33 4.34 6.50
CA LEU A 163 11.62 4.37 7.19
C LEU A 163 12.30 5.73 7.10
N ALA A 164 12.14 6.42 5.97
CA ALA A 164 12.77 7.70 5.68
C ALA A 164 12.04 8.43 4.54
N GLY A 165 12.36 9.71 4.38
CA GLY A 165 11.81 10.59 3.34
C GLY A 165 10.44 11.19 3.69
N PRO A 166 9.80 11.90 2.75
CA PRO A 166 8.62 12.72 3.01
C PRO A 166 7.28 11.99 3.05
N ALA A 167 7.22 10.69 2.69
CA ALA A 167 5.97 9.94 2.76
C ALA A 167 5.41 9.91 4.20
N THR A 168 4.11 10.17 4.35
CA THR A 168 3.45 10.27 5.66
C THR A 168 2.66 9.03 6.04
N GLN A 169 2.65 8.01 5.18
CA GLN A 169 1.95 6.75 5.39
C GLN A 169 2.66 5.58 4.68
N PRO A 170 2.44 4.33 5.13
CA PRO A 170 2.89 3.14 4.42
C PRO A 170 2.32 3.06 2.99
N LEU A 171 2.96 2.26 2.13
CA LEU A 171 2.33 1.86 0.87
C LEU A 171 1.10 0.99 1.19
N ALA A 172 0.00 1.19 0.46
CA ALA A 172 -1.17 0.33 0.58
C ALA A 172 -0.77 -1.13 0.26
N ALA A 173 -1.06 -2.04 1.18
CA ALA A 173 -0.83 -3.46 0.96
C ALA A 173 -1.83 -3.98 -0.07
N ILE A 174 -1.37 -4.86 -0.97
CA ILE A 174 -2.27 -5.71 -1.73
C ILE A 174 -2.45 -6.98 -0.91
N LEU A 175 -3.68 -7.26 -0.51
CA LEU A 175 -4.01 -8.45 0.26
C LEU A 175 -3.90 -9.66 -0.65
N LEU A 176 -3.02 -10.59 -0.26
CA LEU A 176 -2.80 -11.83 -0.96
C LEU A 176 -3.47 -12.98 -0.21
N GLU A 177 -3.95 -13.96 -0.97
CA GLU A 177 -4.27 -15.29 -0.48
C GLU A 177 -3.31 -16.30 -1.11
N HIS A 178 -2.94 -17.30 -0.33
CA HIS A 178 -2.21 -18.47 -0.79
C HIS A 178 -3.09 -19.71 -0.58
N ASP A 179 -3.35 -20.45 -1.67
CA ASP A 179 -4.02 -21.73 -1.59
C ASP A 179 -2.99 -22.85 -1.37
N PRO A 180 -2.96 -23.50 -0.19
CA PRO A 180 -1.97 -24.54 0.10
C PRO A 180 -2.14 -25.82 -0.73
N ALA A 181 -3.32 -26.07 -1.30
CA ALA A 181 -3.57 -27.29 -2.08
C ALA A 181 -2.96 -27.20 -3.50
N SER A 182 -3.11 -26.03 -4.15
CA SER A 182 -2.60 -25.79 -5.50
C SER A 182 -1.29 -25.00 -5.56
N ASP A 183 -0.86 -24.45 -4.42
CA ASP A 183 0.22 -23.48 -4.26
C ASP A 183 -0.04 -22.13 -4.96
N ALA A 184 -1.25 -21.87 -5.45
CA ALA A 184 -1.58 -20.66 -6.21
C ALA A 184 -1.70 -19.40 -5.32
N LEU A 185 -1.38 -18.25 -5.90
CA LEU A 185 -1.52 -16.94 -5.28
C LEU A 185 -2.66 -16.12 -5.90
N PHE A 186 -3.35 -15.34 -5.06
CA PHE A 186 -4.45 -14.49 -5.49
C PHE A 186 -4.35 -13.12 -4.82
N ALA A 187 -4.72 -12.06 -5.55
CA ALA A 187 -4.97 -10.74 -4.98
C ALA A 187 -6.48 -10.57 -4.73
N VAL A 188 -6.86 -10.14 -3.53
CA VAL A 188 -8.28 -10.11 -3.08
C VAL A 188 -8.74 -8.77 -2.54
N GLY A 189 -7.82 -7.83 -2.35
CA GLY A 189 -8.16 -6.53 -1.82
C GLY A 189 -6.94 -5.71 -1.50
N THR A 190 -7.17 -4.66 -0.73
CA THR A 190 -6.12 -3.76 -0.25
C THR A 190 -6.32 -3.45 1.23
N LEU A 191 -5.25 -2.97 1.87
CA LEU A 191 -5.30 -2.48 3.24
C LEU A 191 -4.35 -1.30 3.41
N GLY A 192 -4.79 -0.29 4.17
CA GLY A 192 -4.06 0.95 4.41
C GLY A 192 -4.53 2.09 3.52
N GLY A 193 -3.69 3.12 3.37
CA GLY A 193 -4.09 4.36 2.69
C GLY A 193 -4.04 4.24 1.16
N GLU A 194 -5.18 3.96 0.53
CA GLU A 194 -5.31 3.95 -0.92
C GLU A 194 -5.11 5.35 -1.52
N LEU A 195 -4.42 5.40 -2.66
CA LEU A 195 -4.21 6.64 -3.42
C LEU A 195 -4.82 6.58 -4.83
N PHE A 196 -5.62 5.55 -5.15
CA PHE A 196 -6.05 5.28 -6.52
C PHE A 196 -6.89 6.42 -7.12
N ASP A 197 -7.83 7.01 -6.38
CA ASP A 197 -8.62 8.13 -6.88
C ASP A 197 -7.77 9.37 -7.18
N ALA A 198 -6.88 9.73 -6.24
CA ALA A 198 -5.94 10.84 -6.42
C ALA A 198 -4.97 10.58 -7.58
N PHE A 199 -4.51 9.34 -7.73
CA PHE A 199 -3.65 8.89 -8.81
C PHE A 199 -4.36 9.03 -10.17
N PHE A 200 -5.57 8.51 -10.30
CA PHE A 200 -6.33 8.64 -11.55
C PHE A 200 -6.67 10.09 -11.90
N GLY A 201 -6.93 10.94 -10.91
CA GLY A 201 -7.13 12.36 -11.13
C GLY A 201 -5.85 13.07 -11.60
N SER A 202 -4.73 12.83 -10.92
CA SER A 202 -3.46 13.51 -11.19
C SER A 202 -2.83 13.10 -12.53
N PHE A 203 -2.99 11.83 -12.92
CA PHE A 203 -2.34 11.26 -14.11
C PHE A 203 -3.32 10.88 -15.23
N ALA A 204 -4.54 11.43 -15.22
CA ALA A 204 -5.62 11.08 -16.16
C ALA A 204 -5.18 11.05 -17.63
N MET A 205 -4.51 12.12 -18.10
CA MET A 205 -4.03 12.21 -19.49
C MET A 205 -2.99 11.12 -19.81
N LYS A 206 -2.01 10.92 -18.93
CA LYS A 206 -0.95 9.92 -19.13
C LYS A 206 -1.51 8.50 -19.14
N LEU A 207 -2.40 8.20 -18.20
CA LEU A 207 -3.07 6.89 -18.13
C LEU A 207 -3.99 6.66 -19.33
N SER A 208 -4.63 7.71 -19.86
CA SER A 208 -5.44 7.60 -21.07
C SER A 208 -4.60 7.25 -22.31
N LEU A 209 -3.37 7.74 -22.41
CA LEU A 209 -2.46 7.37 -23.50
C LEU A 209 -2.00 5.91 -23.39
N GLU A 210 -1.80 5.40 -22.18
CA GLU A 210 -1.28 4.04 -21.96
C GLU A 210 -2.37 2.96 -21.97
N TYR A 211 -3.54 3.26 -21.40
CA TYR A 211 -4.62 2.29 -21.16
C TYR A 211 -5.94 2.66 -21.86
N GLY A 212 -6.01 3.77 -22.59
CA GLY A 212 -7.28 4.29 -23.11
C GLY A 212 -8.24 4.62 -21.98
N SER A 213 -9.53 4.32 -22.17
CA SER A 213 -10.56 4.47 -21.13
C SER A 213 -10.47 3.42 -20.01
N ARG A 214 -9.58 2.43 -20.14
CA ARG A 214 -9.60 1.20 -19.33
C ARG A 214 -8.83 1.30 -18.02
N ALA A 215 -8.12 2.41 -17.77
CA ALA A 215 -7.24 2.54 -16.60
C ALA A 215 -7.94 2.24 -15.26
N ARG A 216 -9.24 2.58 -15.16
CA ARG A 216 -10.10 2.35 -13.99
C ARG A 216 -10.93 1.07 -14.05
N GLU A 217 -10.81 0.27 -15.11
CA GLU A 217 -11.46 -1.03 -15.15
C GLU A 217 -10.83 -1.94 -14.07
N PRO A 218 -11.63 -2.75 -13.36
CA PRO A 218 -11.10 -3.74 -12.45
C PRO A 218 -10.12 -4.69 -13.15
N ALA A 219 -9.10 -5.14 -12.43
CA ALA A 219 -8.31 -6.28 -12.84
C ALA A 219 -9.26 -7.48 -13.04
N GLY A 220 -9.06 -8.22 -14.14
CA GLY A 220 -9.88 -9.39 -14.44
C GLY A 220 -9.67 -10.53 -13.45
N ALA A 221 -10.28 -11.68 -13.71
CA ALA A 221 -10.13 -12.88 -12.89
C ALA A 221 -8.68 -13.40 -12.79
N THR A 222 -7.79 -12.94 -13.67
CA THR A 222 -6.34 -13.18 -13.62
C THR A 222 -5.58 -11.88 -13.86
N THR A 223 -4.37 -11.77 -13.31
CA THR A 223 -3.44 -10.67 -13.58
C THR A 223 -2.03 -11.21 -13.75
N VAL A 224 -1.33 -10.71 -14.77
CA VAL A 224 0.01 -11.18 -15.14
C VAL A 224 1.05 -10.56 -14.22
N VAL A 225 1.85 -11.42 -13.60
CA VAL A 225 3.04 -11.08 -12.84
C VAL A 225 4.27 -11.28 -13.73
N GLN A 226 5.12 -10.27 -13.79
CA GLN A 226 6.35 -10.29 -14.58
C GLN A 226 7.50 -9.59 -13.85
N PRO A 227 8.77 -9.88 -14.17
CA PRO A 227 9.88 -9.05 -13.73
C PRO A 227 9.65 -7.59 -14.10
N ILE A 228 9.96 -6.66 -13.20
CA ILE A 228 9.73 -5.24 -13.46
C ILE A 228 10.51 -4.75 -14.69
N GLU A 229 11.67 -5.35 -14.98
CA GLU A 229 12.51 -5.01 -16.13
C GLU A 229 11.87 -5.41 -17.46
N THR A 230 10.89 -6.31 -17.45
CA THR A 230 10.07 -6.64 -18.63
C THR A 230 9.03 -5.55 -18.91
N TYR A 231 8.59 -4.83 -17.87
CA TYR A 231 7.63 -3.73 -18.00
C TYR A 231 8.32 -2.37 -18.19
N CYS A 232 9.32 -2.05 -17.37
CA CYS A 232 10.07 -0.79 -17.37
C CYS A 232 11.41 -0.93 -18.08
N ARG A 233 11.67 -0.07 -19.08
CA ARG A 233 12.98 -0.02 -19.76
C ARG A 233 14.14 0.40 -18.84
N GLN A 234 13.87 1.28 -17.87
CA GLN A 234 14.89 1.78 -16.95
C GLN A 234 14.39 1.78 -15.51
N LEU A 235 15.25 1.32 -14.59
CA LEU A 235 15.03 1.43 -13.15
C LEU A 235 15.99 2.48 -12.59
N MET A 236 15.45 3.60 -12.14
CA MET A 236 16.26 4.67 -11.55
C MET A 236 16.76 4.26 -10.18
N ARG A 237 18.07 4.40 -9.99
CA ARG A 237 18.72 4.30 -8.68
C ARG A 237 19.12 5.69 -8.23
N CYS A 238 18.94 5.94 -6.94
CA CYS A 238 19.33 7.19 -6.32
C CYS A 238 20.85 7.25 -6.35
N ALA A 239 21.41 8.35 -6.87
CA ALA A 239 22.83 8.63 -6.86
C ALA A 239 23.25 9.20 -5.52
#